data_AF-A0A6C0JSY8-F1
#
_entry.id   AF-A0A6C0JSY8-F1
#
_cell.length_a   1.000
_cell.length_b   1.000
_cell.length_c   1.000
_cell.angle_alpha   90.00
_cell.angle_beta   90.00
_cell.angle_gamma   90.00
#
_symmetry.space_group_name_H-M   'P 1'
#
loop_
_entity.id
_entity.type
_entity.pdbx_description
1 polymer ?
#
loop_
_entity_poly.entity_id
_entity_poly.type
_entity_poly.pdbx_seq_one_letter_code
_entity_poly.pdbx_strand_id
1 'polypeptide(L)'
;MFYVGIVGSRNGADYKWFKKQVKSQLREWDIPLEDITIVSGGAPGIDSLAEQFAKEKDVPIIIFPANWDKYKLAAGPIRNTKIVNKITHLIAFPDPIKSIGTYGTIRKAKTKPNILVKIIKIIR
;
A
#
# COMPACT_ATOMS: atom_id res chain seq x y z
N MET A 1 -14.80 -3.04 -9.84
CA MET A 1 -14.14 -3.42 -8.58
C MET A 1 -12.62 -3.47 -8.74
N PHE A 2 -11.90 -2.57 -8.07
CA PHE A 2 -10.46 -2.39 -8.11
C PHE A 2 -9.82 -2.83 -6.80
N TYR A 3 -8.63 -3.43 -6.88
CA TYR A 3 -7.85 -3.78 -5.70
C TYR A 3 -6.68 -2.82 -5.59
N VAL A 4 -6.74 -1.92 -4.61
CA VAL A 4 -5.77 -0.83 -4.44
C VAL A 4 -4.80 -1.21 -3.32
N GLY A 5 -3.58 -1.57 -3.72
CA GLY A 5 -2.47 -1.78 -2.81
C GLY A 5 -2.02 -0.47 -2.18
N ILE A 6 -2.03 -0.38 -0.85
CA ILE A 6 -1.46 0.76 -0.13
C ILE A 6 -0.37 0.23 0.79
N VAL A 7 0.87 0.65 0.52
CA VAL A 7 2.06 0.20 1.25
C VAL A 7 3.02 1.35 1.46
N GLY A 8 3.83 1.31 2.52
CA GLY A 8 4.84 2.35 2.67
C GLY A 8 5.72 2.26 3.91
N SER A 9 6.33 3.41 4.20
CA SER A 9 7.18 3.64 5.36
C SER A 9 6.48 3.36 6.68
N ARG A 10 7.27 3.01 7.69
CA ARG A 10 6.82 2.92 9.08
C ARG A 10 6.73 4.28 9.79
N ASN A 11 7.32 5.32 9.20
CA ASN A 11 7.49 6.62 9.82
C ASN A 11 7.04 7.77 8.90
N GLY A 12 6.63 8.88 9.50
CA GLY A 12 6.71 10.21 8.90
C GLY A 12 5.47 10.72 8.14
N ALA A 13 4.35 10.00 8.14
CA ALA A 13 3.12 10.50 7.51
C ALA A 13 2.03 10.74 8.56
N ASP A 14 1.43 11.93 8.53
CA ASP A 14 0.19 12.18 9.26
C ASP A 14 -1.02 11.71 8.44
N TYR A 15 -2.10 11.36 9.15
CA TYR A 15 -3.30 10.80 8.54
C TYR A 15 -4.00 11.79 7.59
N LYS A 16 -4.00 13.09 7.89
CA LYS A 16 -4.69 14.11 7.06
C LYS A 16 -4.00 14.23 5.70
N TRP A 17 -2.67 14.29 5.69
CA TRP A 17 -1.88 14.27 4.47
C TRP A 17 -2.08 12.97 3.71
N PHE A 18 -1.92 11.82 4.36
CA PHE A 18 -2.11 10.50 3.75
C PHE A 18 -3.47 10.38 3.04
N LYS A 19 -4.54 10.73 3.76
CA LYS A 19 -5.91 10.72 3.24
C LYS A 19 -6.07 11.61 2.01
N LYS A 20 -5.48 12.81 2.03
CA LYS A 20 -5.50 13.72 0.87
C LYS A 20 -4.82 13.09 -0.34
N GLN A 21 -3.65 12.46 -0.16
CA GLN A 21 -2.90 11.82 -1.24
C GLN A 21 -3.67 10.63 -1.84
N VAL A 22 -4.21 9.74 -1.00
CA VAL A 22 -5.00 8.59 -1.47
C VAL A 22 -6.22 9.06 -2.26
N LYS A 23 -7.02 10.00 -1.72
CA LYS A 23 -8.19 10.53 -2.43
C LYS A 23 -7.82 11.22 -3.74
N SER A 24 -6.73 12.00 -3.75
CA SER A 24 -6.26 12.66 -4.97
C SER A 24 -5.89 11.65 -6.04
N GLN A 25 -5.21 10.56 -5.66
CA GLN A 25 -4.79 9.55 -6.62
C GLN A 25 -5.95 8.72 -7.15
N LEU A 26 -6.92 8.36 -6.30
CA LEU A 26 -8.12 7.66 -6.74
C LEU A 26 -8.91 8.50 -7.76
N ARG A 27 -9.02 9.81 -7.53
CA ARG A 27 -9.62 10.74 -8.50
C ARG A 27 -8.83 10.84 -9.80
N GLU A 28 -7.49 10.84 -9.74
CA GLU A 28 -6.63 10.85 -10.93
C GLU A 28 -6.83 9.60 -11.81
N TRP A 29 -7.13 8.46 -11.18
CA TRP A 29 -7.46 7.21 -11.87
C TRP A 29 -8.94 7.04 -12.23
N ASP A 30 -9.78 8.03 -11.91
CA ASP A 30 -11.24 7.96 -12.07
C ASP A 30 -11.86 6.73 -11.37
N ILE A 31 -11.36 6.43 -10.16
CA ILE A 31 -11.82 5.29 -9.35
C ILE A 31 -12.65 5.81 -8.18
N PRO A 32 -13.95 5.49 -8.12
CA PRO A 32 -14.80 5.85 -6.98
C PRO A 32 -14.53 4.94 -5.77
N LEU A 33 -14.85 5.43 -4.56
CA LEU A 33 -14.50 4.73 -3.31
C LEU A 33 -15.29 3.44 -3.11
N GLU A 34 -16.54 3.42 -3.57
CA GLU A 34 -17.44 2.27 -3.55
C GLU A 34 -16.95 1.09 -4.41
N ASP A 35 -16.05 1.35 -5.37
CA ASP A 35 -15.52 0.33 -6.27
C ASP A 35 -14.16 -0.22 -5.83
N ILE A 36 -13.65 0.14 -4.65
CA ILE A 36 -12.32 -0.32 -4.21
C ILE A 36 -12.35 -1.33 -3.07
N THR A 37 -11.33 -2.18 -3.06
CA THR A 37 -10.87 -2.92 -1.88
C THR A 37 -9.41 -2.58 -1.64
N ILE A 38 -9.09 -2.15 -0.42
CA ILE A 38 -7.72 -1.85 -0.03
C ILE A 38 -6.97 -3.15 0.25
N VAL A 39 -5.70 -3.21 -0.17
CA VAL A 39 -4.80 -4.32 0.13
C VAL A 39 -3.54 -3.77 0.79
N SER A 40 -3.19 -4.26 1.98
CA SER A 40 -2.02 -3.76 2.72
C SER A 40 -1.25 -4.86 3.45
N GLY A 41 -0.13 -4.51 4.08
CA GLY A 41 0.77 -5.44 4.77
C GLY A 41 0.62 -5.50 6.29
N GLY A 42 -0.17 -4.60 6.89
CA GLY A 42 -0.41 -4.55 8.34
C GLY A 42 0.80 -4.15 9.18
N ALA A 43 1.80 -3.47 8.60
CA ALA A 43 2.93 -2.94 9.37
C ALA A 43 2.57 -1.60 10.07
N PRO A 44 3.24 -1.23 11.17
CA PRO A 44 3.12 0.13 11.71
C PRO A 44 3.45 1.18 10.65
N GLY A 45 2.74 2.32 10.67
CA GLY A 45 2.93 3.44 9.74
C GLY A 45 1.87 3.49 8.63
N ILE A 46 2.30 3.56 7.37
CA ILE A 46 1.39 3.72 6.21
C ILE A 46 0.32 2.61 6.15
N ASP A 47 0.67 1.37 6.45
CA ASP A 47 -0.30 0.28 6.42
C ASP A 47 -1.36 0.47 7.54
N SER A 48 -0.98 0.96 8.74
CA SER A 48 -1.93 1.35 9.79
C SER A 48 -2.83 2.52 9.39
N LEU A 49 -2.29 3.51 8.65
CA LEU A 49 -3.10 4.62 8.12
C LEU A 49 -4.08 4.13 7.04
N ALA A 50 -3.71 3.12 6.25
CA ALA A 50 -4.59 2.49 5.28
C ALA A 50 -5.76 1.75 5.97
N GLU A 51 -5.49 1.04 7.07
CA GLU A 51 -6.52 0.44 7.92
C GLU A 51 -7.45 1.49 8.53
N GLN A 52 -6.90 2.58 9.06
CA GLN A 52 -7.69 3.70 9.58
C GLN A 52 -8.57 4.33 8.49
N PHE A 53 -8.03 4.55 7.29
CA PHE A 53 -8.78 5.10 6.15
C PHE A 53 -9.89 4.17 5.69
N ALA A 54 -9.60 2.87 5.58
CA ALA A 54 -10.59 1.86 5.25
C ALA A 54 -11.77 1.89 6.21
N LYS A 55 -11.48 1.93 7.52
CA LYS A 55 -12.48 2.03 8.58
C LYS A 55 -13.28 3.35 8.54
N GLU A 56 -12.61 4.49 8.34
CA GLU A 56 -13.30 5.80 8.25
C GLU A 56 -14.24 5.87 7.03
N LYS A 57 -13.85 5.24 5.92
CA LYS A 57 -14.57 5.32 4.64
C LYS A 57 -15.50 4.15 4.36
N ASP A 58 -15.62 3.22 5.30
CA ASP A 58 -16.38 1.98 5.13
C ASP A 58 -15.97 1.20 3.87
N VAL A 59 -14.65 1.18 3.61
CA VAL A 59 -14.05 0.49 2.46
C VAL A 59 -13.52 -0.86 2.90
N PRO A 60 -13.79 -1.96 2.17
CA PRO A 60 -13.21 -3.27 2.46
C PRO A 60 -11.68 -3.25 2.44
N ILE A 61 -11.05 -3.99 3.36
CA ILE A 61 -9.60 -4.11 3.44
C ILE A 61 -9.13 -5.55 3.62
N ILE A 62 -8.07 -5.92 2.90
CA ILE A 62 -7.37 -7.19 3.00
C ILE A 62 -5.96 -6.94 3.51
N ILE A 63 -5.61 -7.54 4.64
CA ILE A 63 -4.28 -7.44 5.25
C ILE A 63 -3.50 -8.73 5.01
N PHE A 64 -2.31 -8.61 4.43
CA PHE A 64 -1.35 -9.69 4.31
C PHE A 64 -0.21 -9.47 5.32
N PRO A 65 -0.27 -10.03 6.53
CA PRO A 65 0.81 -9.90 7.50
C PRO A 65 2.04 -10.70 7.06
N ALA A 66 3.23 -10.20 7.40
CA ALA A 66 4.47 -10.94 7.21
C ALA A 66 4.66 -11.97 8.33
N ASN A 67 4.72 -13.26 7.97
CA ASN A 67 4.96 -14.34 8.93
C ASN A 67 6.47 -14.52 9.19
N TRP A 68 7.00 -13.68 10.07
CA TRP A 68 8.42 -13.65 10.44
C TRP A 68 8.85 -14.92 11.19
N ASP A 69 7.98 -15.51 11.99
CA ASP A 69 8.30 -16.72 12.76
C ASP A 69 8.63 -17.89 11.84
N LYS A 70 7.82 -18.08 10.79
CA LYS A 70 7.98 -19.16 9.81
C LYS A 70 9.06 -18.91 8.78
N TYR A 71 9.10 -17.72 8.19
CA TYR A 71 9.91 -17.46 6.99
C TYR A 71 11.12 -16.55 7.22
N LYS A 72 11.33 -16.06 8.45
CA LYS A 72 12.44 -15.17 8.82
C LYS A 72 12.57 -14.04 7.80
N LEU A 73 13.76 -13.80 7.24
CA LEU A 73 14.04 -12.72 6.28
C LEU A 73 13.18 -12.79 5.00
N ALA A 74 12.71 -13.99 4.60
CA ALA A 74 11.86 -14.16 3.42
C ALA A 74 10.39 -13.74 3.67
N ALA A 75 9.96 -13.56 4.92
CA ALA A 75 8.59 -13.20 5.26
C ALA A 75 8.11 -11.93 4.56
N GLY A 76 8.94 -10.87 4.58
CA GLY A 76 8.66 -9.61 3.90
C GLY A 76 8.50 -9.78 2.39
N PRO A 77 9.49 -10.32 1.67
CA PRO A 77 9.37 -10.61 0.25
C PRO A 77 8.17 -11.47 -0.13
N ILE A 78 7.87 -12.54 0.61
CA ILE A 78 6.70 -13.41 0.37
C ILE A 78 5.41 -12.61 0.49
N ARG A 79 5.27 -11.83 1.58
CA ARG A 79 4.15 -10.92 1.80
C ARG A 79 3.99 -9.91 0.66
N ASN A 80 5.09 -9.31 0.20
CA ASN A 80 5.07 -8.36 -0.92
C ASN A 80 4.54 -9.01 -2.20
N THR A 81 4.91 -10.27 -2.48
CA THR A 81 4.36 -11.02 -3.62
C THR A 81 2.86 -11.23 -3.49
N LYS A 82 2.37 -11.58 -2.28
CA LYS A 82 0.93 -11.76 -2.03
C LYS A 82 0.13 -10.48 -2.31
N ILE A 83 0.62 -9.33 -1.84
CA ILE A 83 0.02 -8.02 -2.13
C ILE A 83 -0.02 -7.79 -3.66
N VAL A 84 1.11 -7.90 -4.34
CA VAL A 84 1.23 -7.64 -5.79
C VAL A 84 0.40 -8.63 -6.63
N ASN A 85 0.13 -9.83 -6.14
CA ASN A 85 -0.74 -10.79 -6.82
C ASN A 85 -2.23 -10.48 -6.66
N LYS A 86 -2.63 -9.68 -5.67
CA LYS A 86 -4.03 -9.37 -5.40
C LYS A 86 -4.50 -8.05 -5.99
N ILE A 87 -3.57 -7.13 -6.28
CA ILE A 87 -3.88 -5.73 -6.64
C ILE A 87 -3.97 -5.49 -8.14
N THR A 88 -4.74 -4.47 -8.53
CA THR A 88 -4.74 -3.86 -9.87
C THR A 88 -4.04 -2.50 -9.88
N HIS A 89 -3.98 -1.84 -8.72
CA HIS A 89 -3.35 -0.54 -8.54
C HIS A 89 -2.45 -0.56 -7.31
N LEU A 90 -1.35 0.20 -7.33
CA LEU A 90 -0.45 0.35 -6.18
C LEU A 90 -0.21 1.84 -5.92
N ILE A 91 -0.54 2.29 -4.70
CA ILE A 91 -0.11 3.57 -4.15
C ILE A 91 0.96 3.27 -3.10
N ALA A 92 2.22 3.59 -3.42
CA ALA A 92 3.35 3.33 -2.55
C ALA A 92 3.91 4.62 -1.95
N PHE A 93 4.14 4.59 -0.64
CA PHE A 93 4.68 5.71 0.13
C PHE A 93 6.08 5.39 0.68
N PRO A 94 7.12 5.38 -0.16
CA PRO A 94 8.47 5.13 0.33
C PRO A 94 9.00 6.32 1.14
N ASP A 95 9.74 5.99 2.19
CA ASP A 95 10.63 6.94 2.85
C ASP A 95 11.84 7.23 1.95
N PRO A 96 12.27 8.50 1.83
CA PRO A 96 13.38 8.88 0.96
C PRO A 96 14.74 8.34 1.41
N ILE A 97 14.90 8.02 2.71
CA ILE A 97 16.16 7.57 3.30
C ILE A 97 16.21 6.03 3.31
N LYS A 98 15.18 5.38 3.86
CA LYS A 98 15.20 3.90 4.01
C LYS A 98 13.81 3.29 3.91
N SER A 99 13.51 2.64 2.77
CA SER A 99 12.23 1.97 2.53
C SER A 99 12.36 0.67 1.72
N ILE A 100 13.31 -0.19 2.12
CA ILE A 100 13.66 -1.44 1.40
C ILE A 100 12.43 -2.30 1.11
N GLY A 101 11.56 -2.50 2.11
CA GLY A 101 10.34 -3.30 1.96
C GLY A 101 9.38 -2.73 0.91
N THR A 102 9.13 -1.42 0.97
CA THR A 102 8.26 -0.69 0.03
C THR A 102 8.81 -0.75 -1.40
N TYR A 103 10.11 -0.47 -1.58
CA TYR A 103 10.76 -0.59 -2.88
C TYR A 103 10.71 -2.02 -3.41
N GLY A 104 10.77 -3.03 -2.54
CA GLY A 104 10.55 -4.42 -2.91
C GLY A 104 9.17 -4.66 -3.52
N THR A 105 8.11 -4.08 -2.94
CA THR A 105 6.75 -4.15 -3.51
C THR A 105 6.64 -3.38 -4.82
N ILE A 106 7.20 -2.15 -4.89
CA ILE A 106 7.20 -1.33 -6.12
C ILE A 106 7.87 -2.07 -7.27
N ARG A 107 9.05 -2.65 -7.05
CA ARG A 107 9.79 -3.40 -8.09
C ARG A 107 8.96 -4.56 -8.62
N LYS A 108 8.36 -5.36 -7.74
CA LYS A 108 7.49 -6.48 -8.14
C LYS A 108 6.22 -6.04 -8.87
N ALA A 109 5.63 -4.92 -8.48
CA ALA A 109 4.46 -4.39 -9.18
C ALA A 109 4.83 -3.93 -10.60
N LYS A 110 5.97 -3.25 -10.76
CA LYS A 110 6.44 -2.77 -12.07
C LYS A 110 6.81 -3.88 -13.07
N THR A 111 7.04 -5.12 -12.63
CA THR A 111 7.22 -6.25 -13.56
C THR A 111 5.90 -6.77 -14.14
N LYS A 112 4.76 -6.24 -13.69
CA LYS A 112 3.43 -6.63 -14.18
C LYS A 112 2.83 -5.49 -15.01
N PRO A 113 2.53 -5.72 -16.31
CA PRO A 113 2.06 -4.66 -17.21
C PRO A 113 0.67 -4.11 -16.84
N ASN A 114 -0.12 -4.88 -16.09
CA ASN A 114 -1.49 -4.56 -15.73
C ASN A 114 -1.65 -3.91 -14.34
N ILE A 115 -0.54 -3.51 -13.69
CA ILE A 115 -0.60 -2.79 -12.41
C ILE A 115 -0.19 -1.34 -12.61
N LEU A 116 -1.12 -0.41 -12.36
CA LEU A 116 -0.78 1.01 -12.31
C LEU A 116 -0.10 1.33 -10.98
N VAL A 117 1.06 1.97 -11.03
CA VAL A 117 1.88 2.27 -9.85
C VAL A 117 2.04 3.77 -9.67
N LYS A 118 1.52 4.31 -8.56
CA LYS A 118 1.82 5.65 -8.05
C LYS A 118 2.84 5.56 -6.91
N ILE A 119 3.87 6.38 -6.98
CA ILE A 119 4.85 6.55 -5.90
C ILE A 119 4.71 7.97 -5.34
N ILE A 120 4.44 8.09 -4.04
CA ILE A 120 4.26 9.36 -3.35
C ILE A 120 5.32 9.45 -2.24
N LYS A 121 6.28 10.36 -2.39
CA LYS A 121 7.35 10.54 -1.41
C LYS A 121 6.79 11.23 -0.17
N ILE A 122 7.08 10.67 1.00
CA ILE A 122 6.75 11.31 2.28
C ILE A 122 7.68 12.53 2.44
N ILE A 123 7.07 13.71 2.64
CA ILE A 123 7.79 14.96 2.92
C ILE A 123 7.80 15.10 4.45
N ARG A 124 8.97 15.37 5.02
CA ARG A 124 9.16 15.63 6.45
C ARG A 124 9.29 17.12 6.70
#